data_AF-W7XD49-F1
#
_entry.id   AF-W7XD49-F1
#
_cell.length_a   1.000
_cell.length_b   1.000
_cell.length_c   1.000
_cell.angle_alpha   90.00
_cell.angle_beta   90.00
_cell.angle_gamma   90.00
#
_symmetry.space_group_name_H-M   'P 1'
#
loop_
_entity.id
_entity.type
_entity.pdbx_description
1 polymer ?
#
loop_
_entity_poly.entity_id
_entity_poly.type
_entity_poly.pdbx_seq_one_letter_code
_entity_poly.pdbx_strand_id
1 'polypeptide(L)'
;MKFGAVDQFLNEKNTQVQSLQLFFKQKIVSAQIAKQITNKLQQFRYLKYLEVDISENPQLCYYGLSQFGDSIKLQMNLTTLELNMKNGFTNSYQVIEFLNQVKQCASITTMTLNLRANFISEDVKDLAFVISQFQNLKTLKLDLSQNQLLNLNALIYFN
;
A
#
# COMPACT_ATOMS: atom_id res chain seq x y z
N MET A 1 5.17 -4.21 16.11
CA MET A 1 4.34 -3.22 16.83
C MET A 1 3.03 -3.07 16.06
N LYS A 2 1.89 -2.96 16.73
CA LYS A 2 0.58 -3.01 16.08
C LYS A 2 -0.33 -1.91 16.62
N PHE A 3 -0.98 -1.18 15.70
CA PHE A 3 -1.94 -0.13 16.05
C PHE A 3 -3.27 -0.36 15.35
N GLY A 4 -4.37 -0.26 16.10
CA GLY A 4 -5.73 -0.23 15.55
C GLY A 4 -6.40 1.15 15.60
N ALA A 5 -5.89 2.03 16.47
CA ALA A 5 -6.39 3.38 16.64
C ALA A 5 -5.35 4.40 16.13
N VAL A 6 -5.82 5.40 15.39
CA VAL A 6 -4.96 6.46 14.83
C VAL A 6 -4.22 7.21 15.94
N ASP A 7 -4.90 7.63 17.00
CA ASP A 7 -4.29 8.40 18.08
C ASP A 7 -3.16 7.65 18.80
N GLN A 8 -3.28 6.32 18.95
CA GLN A 8 -2.21 5.51 19.54
C GLN A 8 -0.97 5.52 18.65
N PHE A 9 -1.16 5.37 17.34
CA PHE A 9 -0.06 5.41 16.38
C PHE A 9 0.60 6.79 16.31
N LEU A 10 -0.19 7.87 16.28
CA LEU A 10 0.34 9.24 16.22
C LEU A 10 1.15 9.61 17.47
N ASN A 11 0.77 9.08 18.64
CA ASN A 11 1.46 9.31 19.90
C ASN A 11 2.61 8.34 20.21
N GLU A 12 2.87 7.35 19.34
CA GLU A 12 3.96 6.38 19.57
C GLU A 12 5.33 7.09 19.56
N LYS A 13 6.15 6.82 20.58
CA LYS A 13 7.50 7.41 20.73
C LYS A 13 8.59 6.47 20.26
N ASN A 14 8.39 5.17 20.34
CA ASN A 14 9.34 4.16 19.91
C ASN A 14 9.23 3.90 18.41
N THR A 15 10.05 4.61 17.64
CA THR A 15 10.15 4.45 16.18
C THR A 15 11.29 3.53 15.74
N GLN A 16 12.03 2.92 16.68
CA GLN A 16 13.18 2.03 16.41
C GLN A 16 12.78 0.56 16.17
N VAL A 17 11.51 0.32 15.83
CA VAL A 17 11.00 -1.03 15.58
C VAL A 17 11.29 -1.48 14.14
N GLN A 18 11.44 -2.78 13.95
CA GLN A 18 11.63 -3.38 12.61
C GLN A 18 10.34 -3.90 11.98
N SER A 19 9.26 -4.02 12.75
CA SER A 19 7.96 -4.49 12.28
C SER A 19 6.85 -3.59 12.79
N LEU A 20 6.05 -3.07 11.87
CA LEU A 20 4.91 -2.21 12.14
C LEU A 20 3.67 -2.70 11.39
N GLN A 21 2.56 -2.78 12.10
CA GLN A 21 1.26 -3.15 11.56
C GLN A 21 0.23 -2.07 11.90
N LEU A 22 -0.45 -1.53 10.89
CA LEU A 22 -1.43 -0.47 11.02
C LEU A 22 -2.78 -0.99 10.52
N PHE A 23 -3.77 -1.11 11.41
CA PHE A 23 -5.11 -1.62 11.10
C PHE A 23 -6.16 -0.54 11.39
N PHE A 24 -6.25 0.45 10.53
CA PHE A 24 -7.16 1.57 10.75
C PHE A 24 -8.57 1.18 10.32
N LYS A 25 -9.43 0.78 11.26
CA LYS A 25 -10.85 0.47 11.01
C LYS A 25 -11.78 1.69 11.09
N GLN A 26 -11.22 2.87 11.37
CA GLN A 26 -11.98 4.10 11.62
C GLN A 26 -12.40 4.73 10.30
N LYS A 27 -13.71 4.70 10.01
CA LYS A 27 -14.29 5.10 8.71
C LYS A 27 -14.13 6.58 8.34
N ILE A 28 -13.78 7.46 9.28
CA ILE A 28 -13.72 8.91 9.06
C ILE A 28 -12.26 9.34 9.17
N VAL A 29 -11.55 9.31 8.05
CA VAL A 29 -10.18 9.79 7.95
C VAL A 29 -10.16 10.94 6.96
N SER A 30 -10.05 12.16 7.48
CA SER A 30 -9.87 13.34 6.64
C SER A 30 -8.51 13.30 5.95
N ALA A 31 -8.34 14.06 4.87
CA ALA A 31 -7.04 14.23 4.21
C ALA A 31 -5.93 14.69 5.17
N GLN A 32 -6.30 15.47 6.19
CA GLN A 32 -5.37 15.92 7.23
C GLN A 32 -4.89 14.77 8.13
N ILE A 33 -5.79 13.86 8.52
CA ILE A 33 -5.42 12.69 9.32
C ILE A 33 -4.57 11.72 8.50
N ALA A 34 -4.90 11.48 7.22
CA ALA A 34 -4.07 10.69 6.31
C ALA A 34 -2.64 11.25 6.22
N LYS A 35 -2.51 12.58 6.12
CA LYS A 35 -1.21 13.26 6.12
C LYS A 35 -0.45 13.09 7.43
N GLN A 36 -1.15 13.16 8.57
CA GLN A 36 -0.53 12.92 9.88
C GLN A 36 -0.02 11.49 10.03
N ILE A 37 -0.81 10.50 9.61
CA ILE A 37 -0.43 9.07 9.63
C ILE A 37 0.84 8.85 8.80
N THR A 38 0.85 9.36 7.57
CA THR A 38 1.97 9.15 6.64
C THR A 38 3.23 9.91 7.07
N ASN A 39 3.10 11.15 7.55
CA ASN A 39 4.20 11.88 8.18
C ASN A 39 4.78 11.14 9.40
N LYS A 40 3.92 10.52 10.21
CA LYS A 40 4.36 9.71 11.36
C LYS A 40 5.10 8.46 10.91
N LEU A 41 4.62 7.78 9.87
CA LEU A 41 5.24 6.59 9.28
C LEU A 41 6.69 6.85 8.83
N GLN A 42 6.97 8.04 8.30
CA GLN A 42 8.33 8.43 7.88
C GLN A 42 9.35 8.46 9.03
N GLN A 43 8.92 8.47 10.29
CA GLN A 43 9.81 8.46 11.45
C GLN A 43 10.34 7.04 11.78
N PHE A 44 9.73 5.98 11.24
CA PHE A 44 10.10 4.60 11.48
C PHE A 44 11.20 4.13 10.49
N ARG A 45 12.44 4.60 10.67
CA ARG A 45 13.54 4.41 9.69
C ARG A 45 14.17 3.01 9.65
N TYR A 46 13.76 2.12 10.56
CA TYR A 46 14.34 0.77 10.72
C TYR A 46 13.39 -0.35 10.31
N LEU A 47 12.26 -0.03 9.69
CA LEU A 47 11.28 -1.02 9.28
C LEU A 47 11.88 -1.99 8.24
N LYS A 48 11.69 -3.28 8.52
CA LYS A 48 11.86 -4.38 7.57
C LYS A 48 10.51 -4.93 7.12
N TYR A 49 9.50 -4.82 7.98
CA TYR A 49 8.14 -5.26 7.73
C TYR A 49 7.16 -4.12 7.99
N LEU A 50 6.31 -3.83 7.02
CA LEU A 50 5.20 -2.90 7.13
C LEU A 50 3.93 -3.58 6.61
N GLU A 51 2.92 -3.65 7.47
CA GLU A 51 1.57 -4.01 7.10
C GLU A 51 0.65 -2.81 7.31
N VAL A 52 -0.12 -2.47 6.29
CA VAL A 52 -1.13 -1.42 6.36
C VAL A 52 -2.45 -2.00 5.86
N ASP A 53 -3.41 -2.12 6.77
CA ASP A 53 -4.79 -2.45 6.46
C ASP A 53 -5.65 -1.19 6.56
N ILE A 54 -6.08 -0.74 5.38
CA ILE A 54 -7.02 0.36 5.17
C ILE A 54 -8.27 -0.15 4.43
N SER A 55 -8.54 -1.45 4.49
CA SER A 55 -9.72 -2.04 3.87
C SER A 55 -11.00 -1.41 4.43
N GLU A 56 -12.00 -1.25 3.55
CA GLU A 56 -13.28 -0.61 3.89
C GLU A 56 -13.15 0.85 4.37
N ASN A 57 -12.05 1.55 4.01
CA ASN A 57 -11.83 2.97 4.29
C ASN A 57 -11.62 3.78 3.00
N PRO A 58 -12.71 4.12 2.27
CA PRO A 58 -12.61 4.80 0.98
C PRO A 58 -11.93 6.18 1.06
N GLN A 59 -12.12 6.92 2.15
CA GLN A 59 -11.46 8.23 2.34
C GLN A 59 -9.95 8.10 2.50
N LEU A 60 -9.48 7.13 3.29
CA LEU A 60 -8.05 6.91 3.50
C LEU A 60 -7.39 6.35 2.24
N CYS A 61 -8.09 5.50 1.48
CA CYS A 61 -7.60 5.06 0.17
C CYS A 61 -7.49 6.25 -0.80
N TYR A 62 -8.50 7.12 -0.85
CA TYR A 62 -8.50 8.26 -1.77
C TYR A 62 -7.43 9.31 -1.43
N TYR A 63 -7.30 9.72 -0.17
CA TYR A 63 -6.38 10.78 0.25
C TYR A 63 -4.98 10.28 0.67
N GLY A 64 -4.92 9.07 1.21
CA GLY A 64 -3.71 8.56 1.85
C GLY A 64 -2.81 7.77 0.92
N LEU A 65 -3.33 7.19 -0.17
CA LEU A 65 -2.56 6.22 -0.95
C LEU A 65 -1.29 6.82 -1.57
N SER A 66 -1.37 7.99 -2.22
CA SER A 66 -0.18 8.69 -2.73
C SER A 66 0.75 9.14 -1.59
N GLN A 67 0.21 9.56 -0.45
CA GLN A 67 1.00 9.96 0.71
C GLN A 67 1.73 8.76 1.37
N PHE A 68 1.13 7.56 1.32
CA PHE A 68 1.75 6.32 1.74
C PHE A 68 2.92 5.98 0.81
N GLY A 69 2.75 6.09 -0.50
CA GLY A 69 3.83 5.83 -1.45
C GLY A 69 5.00 6.78 -1.26
N ASP A 70 4.73 8.07 -1.03
CA ASP A 70 5.74 9.08 -0.66
C ASP A 70 6.48 8.78 0.64
N SER A 71 5.82 8.12 1.58
CA SER A 71 6.43 7.75 2.86
C SER A 71 7.23 6.45 2.76
N ILE A 72 6.72 5.48 1.99
CA ILE A 72 7.33 4.16 1.80
C ILE A 72 8.58 4.25 0.92
N LYS A 73 8.61 5.11 -0.11
CA LYS A 73 9.80 5.29 -0.96
C LYS A 73 11.07 5.68 -0.18
N LEU A 74 10.92 6.24 1.03
CA LEU A 74 12.02 6.64 1.91
C LEU A 74 12.51 5.53 2.86
N GLN A 75 11.88 4.35 2.83
CA GLN A 75 12.13 3.24 3.77
C GLN A 75 13.23 2.31 3.26
N MET A 76 14.49 2.74 3.36
CA MET A 76 15.64 2.03 2.78
C MET A 76 15.82 0.57 3.24
N ASN A 77 15.26 0.17 4.38
CA ASN A 77 15.40 -1.17 4.94
C ASN A 77 14.15 -2.07 4.77
N LEU A 78 13.08 -1.58 4.14
CA LEU A 78 11.80 -2.27 4.07
C LEU A 78 11.86 -3.42 3.06
N THR A 79 11.84 -4.66 3.56
CA THR A 79 11.92 -5.85 2.70
C THR A 79 10.57 -6.47 2.41
N THR A 80 9.58 -6.25 3.30
CA THR A 80 8.22 -6.81 3.20
C THR A 80 7.19 -5.70 3.35
N LEU A 81 6.34 -5.55 2.33
CA LEU A 81 5.20 -4.65 2.33
C LEU A 81 3.91 -5.46 2.15
N GLU A 82 3.00 -5.35 3.10
CA GLU A 82 1.65 -5.89 2.99
C GLU A 82 0.64 -4.74 3.04
N LEU A 83 -0.16 -4.59 1.98
CA LEU A 83 -1.12 -3.52 1.87
C LEU A 83 -2.50 -4.10 1.53
N ASN A 84 -3.46 -3.91 2.43
CA ASN A 84 -4.84 -4.30 2.24
C ASN A 84 -5.71 -3.06 1.98
N MET A 85 -6.21 -2.94 0.75
CA MET A 85 -7.10 -1.87 0.28
C MET A 85 -8.44 -2.43 -0.20
N LYS A 86 -8.82 -3.63 0.26
CA LYS A 86 -10.08 -4.25 -0.14
C LYS A 86 -11.25 -3.30 0.11
N ASN A 87 -12.15 -3.15 -0.86
CA ASN A 87 -13.32 -2.29 -0.76
C ASN A 87 -12.99 -0.84 -0.37
N GLY A 88 -11.90 -0.31 -0.93
CA GLY A 88 -11.38 1.04 -0.70
C GLY A 88 -11.77 2.06 -1.76
N PHE A 89 -12.57 1.66 -2.76
CA PHE A 89 -12.98 2.51 -3.89
C PHE A 89 -11.81 3.09 -4.68
N THR A 90 -10.68 2.36 -4.72
CA THR A 90 -9.48 2.78 -5.44
C THR A 90 -9.59 2.41 -6.91
N ASN A 91 -9.13 3.27 -7.82
CA ASN A 91 -9.06 2.97 -9.26
C ASN A 91 -7.62 2.61 -9.70
N SER A 92 -7.48 2.12 -10.94
CA SER A 92 -6.19 1.68 -11.50
C SER A 92 -5.12 2.78 -11.42
N TYR A 93 -5.48 4.02 -11.80
CA TYR A 93 -4.57 5.17 -11.80
C TYR A 93 -3.96 5.41 -10.41
N GLN A 94 -4.77 5.42 -9.36
CA GLN A 94 -4.30 5.66 -7.99
C GLN A 94 -3.33 4.57 -7.51
N VAL A 95 -3.60 3.31 -7.85
CA VAL A 95 -2.69 2.19 -7.52
C VAL A 95 -1.39 2.29 -8.31
N ILE A 96 -1.47 2.61 -9.61
CA ILE A 96 -0.29 2.77 -10.47
C ILE A 96 0.60 3.92 -9.98
N GLU A 97 0.02 5.07 -9.62
CA GLU A 97 0.73 6.20 -9.05
C GLU A 97 1.46 5.81 -7.76
N PHE A 98 0.75 5.12 -6.85
CA PHE A 98 1.34 4.59 -5.63
C PHE A 98 2.51 3.65 -5.88
N LEU A 99 2.35 2.67 -6.79
CA LEU A 99 3.42 1.72 -7.09
C LEU A 99 4.61 2.39 -7.79
N ASN A 100 4.39 3.44 -8.58
CA ASN A 100 5.47 4.24 -9.17
C ASN A 100 6.33 4.96 -8.11
N GLN A 101 5.76 5.28 -6.95
CA GLN A 101 6.51 5.79 -5.81
C GLN A 101 7.19 4.65 -5.05
N VAL A 102 6.44 3.59 -4.71
CA VAL A 102 6.92 2.47 -3.90
C VAL A 102 8.06 1.69 -4.58
N LYS A 103 8.08 1.59 -5.91
CA LYS A 103 9.18 0.92 -6.64
C LYS A 103 10.56 1.55 -6.42
N GLN A 104 10.62 2.80 -5.95
CA GLN A 104 11.87 3.46 -5.58
C GLN A 104 12.45 2.91 -4.26
N CYS A 105 11.64 2.23 -3.46
CA CYS A 105 12.11 1.47 -2.30
C CYS A 105 12.77 0.17 -2.77
N ALA A 106 14.02 0.26 -3.19
CA ALA A 106 14.76 -0.84 -3.82
C ALA A 106 14.96 -2.07 -2.91
N SER A 107 14.71 -1.98 -1.60
CA SER A 107 14.87 -3.09 -0.66
C SER A 107 13.69 -4.06 -0.62
N ILE A 108 12.54 -3.72 -1.22
CA ILE A 108 11.35 -4.58 -1.19
C ILE A 108 11.63 -5.86 -1.98
N THR A 109 11.46 -7.00 -1.31
CA THR A 109 11.59 -8.34 -1.88
C THR A 109 10.29 -9.13 -1.84
N THR A 110 9.38 -8.77 -0.93
CA THR A 110 8.07 -9.39 -0.78
C THR A 110 7.00 -8.32 -0.75
N MET A 111 5.99 -8.46 -1.61
CA MET A 111 4.82 -7.59 -1.65
C MET A 111 3.54 -8.41 -1.64
N THR A 112 2.64 -8.09 -0.71
CA THR A 112 1.26 -8.55 -0.71
C THR A 112 0.35 -7.34 -0.94
N LEU A 113 -0.45 -7.37 -1.99
CA LEU A 113 -1.36 -6.29 -2.38
C LEU A 113 -2.77 -6.86 -2.52
N ASN A 114 -3.65 -6.52 -1.59
CA ASN A 114 -5.07 -6.89 -1.67
C ASN A 114 -5.88 -5.70 -2.21
N LEU A 115 -6.26 -5.79 -3.48
CA LEU A 115 -7.06 -4.83 -4.21
C LEU A 115 -8.48 -5.31 -4.45
N ARG A 116 -8.93 -6.36 -3.76
CA ARG A 116 -10.25 -6.96 -3.98
C ARG A 116 -11.39 -5.95 -3.85
N ALA A 117 -12.41 -6.07 -4.70
CA ALA A 117 -13.61 -5.24 -4.65
C ALA A 117 -13.32 -3.72 -4.75
N ASN A 118 -12.52 -3.33 -5.74
CA ASN A 118 -12.23 -1.93 -6.06
C ASN A 118 -12.69 -1.60 -7.49
N PHE A 119 -12.29 -0.43 -8.00
CA PHE A 119 -12.60 0.04 -9.35
C PHE A 119 -11.38 -0.11 -10.28
N ILE A 120 -10.66 -1.24 -10.18
CA ILE A 120 -9.57 -1.55 -11.12
C ILE A 120 -10.20 -2.05 -12.44
N SER A 121 -9.87 -1.38 -13.54
CA SER A 121 -10.42 -1.59 -14.90
C SER A 121 -9.32 -2.05 -15.88
N GLU A 122 -9.53 -1.86 -17.19
CA GLU A 122 -8.73 -2.37 -18.33
C GLU A 122 -7.20 -2.07 -18.27
N ASP A 123 -6.77 -1.15 -17.41
CA ASP A 123 -5.35 -0.78 -17.20
C ASP A 123 -4.54 -1.81 -16.39
N VAL A 124 -5.00 -3.08 -16.30
CA VAL A 124 -4.24 -4.14 -15.62
C VAL A 124 -2.86 -4.34 -16.25
N LYS A 125 -2.70 -4.06 -17.56
CA LYS A 125 -1.41 -4.10 -18.23
C LYS A 125 -0.43 -3.07 -17.68
N ASP A 126 -0.89 -1.86 -17.40
CA ASP A 126 -0.06 -0.80 -16.83
C ASP A 126 0.28 -1.10 -15.37
N LEU A 127 -0.68 -1.67 -14.63
CA LEU A 127 -0.42 -2.20 -13.29
C LEU A 127 0.68 -3.27 -13.32
N ALA A 128 0.57 -4.26 -14.21
CA ALA A 128 1.57 -5.31 -14.38
C ALA A 128 2.92 -4.75 -14.81
N PHE A 129 2.93 -3.77 -15.73
CA PHE A 129 4.14 -3.10 -16.18
C PHE A 129 4.84 -2.38 -15.03
N VAL A 130 4.12 -1.62 -14.19
CA VAL A 130 4.75 -0.94 -13.03
C VAL A 130 5.28 -1.95 -12.01
N ILE A 131 4.56 -3.04 -11.76
CA ILE A 131 5.01 -4.12 -10.87
C ILE A 131 6.30 -4.77 -11.41
N SER A 132 6.44 -4.95 -12.72
CA SER A 132 7.64 -5.53 -13.33
C SER A 132 8.89 -4.64 -13.18
N GLN A 133 8.74 -3.37 -12.80
CA GLN A 133 9.85 -2.44 -12.59
C GLN A 133 10.51 -2.58 -11.20
N PHE A 134 9.95 -3.38 -10.29
CA PHE A 134 10.53 -3.63 -8.98
C PHE A 134 11.76 -4.54 -9.10
N GLN A 135 12.94 -3.95 -8.99
CA GLN A 135 14.22 -4.62 -9.29
C GLN A 135 14.53 -5.84 -8.40
N ASN A 136 14.07 -5.84 -7.15
CA ASN A 136 14.41 -6.87 -6.17
C ASN A 136 13.21 -7.70 -5.70
N LEU A 137 12.04 -7.51 -6.31
CA LEU A 137 10.82 -8.22 -5.91
C LEU A 137 10.92 -9.71 -6.30
N LYS A 138 10.86 -10.59 -5.30
CA LYS A 138 10.93 -12.04 -5.47
C LYS A 138 9.59 -12.72 -5.24
N THR A 139 8.73 -12.11 -4.45
CA THR A 139 7.42 -12.66 -4.10
C THR A 139 6.38 -11.57 -4.24
N LEU A 140 5.39 -11.83 -5.10
CA LEU A 140 4.20 -11.00 -5.25
C LEU A 140 2.96 -11.86 -4.95
N LYS A 141 2.11 -11.36 -4.05
CA LYS A 141 0.74 -11.84 -3.87
C LYS A 141 -0.20 -10.70 -4.22
N LEU A 142 -1.02 -10.88 -5.25
CA LEU A 142 -1.92 -9.85 -5.76
C LEU A 142 -3.35 -10.40 -5.84
N ASP A 143 -4.28 -9.82 -5.09
CA ASP A 143 -5.70 -10.14 -5.19
C ASP A 143 -6.44 -9.01 -5.91
N LEU A 144 -6.87 -9.28 -7.14
CA LEU A 144 -7.69 -8.41 -7.98
C LEU A 144 -9.14 -8.89 -8.10
N SER A 145 -9.57 -9.87 -7.32
CA SER A 145 -10.93 -10.41 -7.40
C SER A 145 -11.99 -9.33 -7.16
N GLN A 146 -13.18 -9.50 -7.76
CA GLN A 146 -14.31 -8.55 -7.62
C GLN A 146 -14.03 -7.12 -8.10
N ASN A 147 -13.02 -6.90 -8.94
CA ASN A 147 -12.82 -5.64 -9.67
C ASN A 147 -13.60 -5.63 -11.01
N GLN A 148 -13.65 -4.49 -11.68
CA GLN A 148 -14.30 -4.30 -12.99
C GLN A 148 -13.42 -4.82 -14.14
N LEU A 149 -12.95 -6.06 -14.00
CA LEU A 149 -12.15 -6.75 -15.00
C LEU A 149 -13.06 -7.34 -16.08
N LEU A 150 -13.74 -6.48 -16.84
CA LEU A 150 -14.43 -6.92 -18.04
C LEU A 150 -13.35 -7.27 -19.08
N ASN A 151 -13.25 -8.54 -19.48
CA ASN A 151 -12.31 -9.10 -20.47
C ASN A 151 -10.82 -9.17 -20.09
N LEU A 152 -10.46 -10.03 -19.13
CA LEU A 152 -9.06 -10.46 -18.93
C LEU A 152 -8.82 -11.92 -19.33
N ASN A 153 -9.02 -12.25 -20.60
CA ASN A 153 -8.34 -13.42 -21.20
C ASN A 153 -6.85 -13.16 -21.50
N ALA A 154 -6.30 -12.03 -21.03
CA ALA A 154 -4.88 -11.76 -21.08
C ALA A 154 -4.19 -12.48 -19.91
N LEU A 155 -3.68 -13.68 -20.18
CA LEU A 155 -2.65 -14.33 -19.37
C LEU A 155 -1.53 -13.33 -19.06
N ILE A 156 -1.44 -12.86 -17.81
CA ILE A 156 -0.32 -12.07 -17.32
C ILE A 156 0.79 -13.07 -17.00
N TYR A 157 1.69 -13.29 -17.94
CA TYR A 157 2.93 -14.01 -17.66
C TYR A 157 3.88 -13.05 -16.93
N PHE A 158 4.09 -13.29 -15.64
CA PHE A 158 5.27 -12.77 -14.95
C PHE A 158 6.44 -13.67 -15.37
N ASN A 159 7.23 -13.21 -16.34
CA ASN A 159 8.51 -13.83 -16.70
C ASN A 159 9.63 -13.21 -15.86
#